data_AF-A0A417YJN9-F1
#
_entry.id   AF-A0A417YJN9-F1
#
_cell.length_a   1.000
_cell.length_b   1.000
_cell.length_c   1.000
_cell.angle_alpha   90.00
_cell.angle_beta   90.00
_cell.angle_gamma   90.00
#
_symmetry.space_group_name_H-M   'P 1'
#
loop_
_entity.id
_entity.type
_entity.pdbx_description
1 polymer ?
#
loop_
_entity_poly.entity_id
_entity_poly.type
_entity_poly.pdbx_seq_one_letter_code
_entity_poly.pdbx_strand_id
1 'polypeptide(L)' 'MEYETKVHFKDGSTASMPILPNEFDGNMFKKLETAISTDSDIIVYGTNGQIVRKARTVHSIEFVIKG' A
#
# COMPACT_ATOMS: atom_id res chain seq x y z
N MET A 1 -7.60 18.75 -0.28
CA MET A 1 -7.97 17.43 -0.85
C MET A 1 -7.18 16.39 -0.08
N GLU A 2 -7.87 15.57 0.69
CA GLU A 2 -7.23 14.53 1.51
C GLU A 2 -7.20 13.21 0.74
N TYR A 3 -6.10 12.47 0.86
CA TYR A 3 -5.93 11.16 0.23
C TYR A 3 -5.81 10.09 1.31
N GLU A 4 -6.51 8.98 1.11
CA GLU A 4 -6.37 7.78 1.91
C GLU A 4 -5.92 6.63 1.01
N THR A 5 -4.96 5.86 1.47
CA THR A 5 -4.60 4.58 0.85
C THR A 5 -5.17 3.44 1.65
N LYS A 6 -5.85 2.54 0.95
CA LYS A 6 -6.38 1.30 1.50
C LYS A 6 -5.61 0.13 0.91
N VAL A 7 -5.08 -0.71 1.77
CA VAL A 7 -4.45 -1.98 1.39
C VAL A 7 -5.41 -3.09 1.78
N HIS A 8 -5.92 -3.79 0.78
CA HIS A 8 -6.78 -4.96 0.96
C HIS A 8 -5.93 -6.22 0.94
N PHE A 9 -6.15 -7.09 1.92
CA PHE A 9 -5.41 -8.34 2.05
C PHE A 9 -6.28 -9.54 1.61
N LYS A 10 -5.62 -10.64 1.24
CA LYS A 10 -6.26 -11.88 0.80
C LYS A 10 -7.07 -12.58 1.90
N ASP A 11 -6.85 -12.24 3.16
CA ASP A 11 -7.63 -12.72 4.31
C ASP A 11 -8.92 -11.91 4.54
N GLY A 12 -9.20 -10.92 3.69
CA GLY A 12 -10.36 -10.03 3.80
C GLY A 12 -10.14 -8.83 4.72
N SER A 13 -9.02 -8.76 5.44
CA SER A 13 -8.69 -7.58 6.24
C SER A 13 -8.29 -6.39 5.35
N THR A 14 -8.49 -5.18 5.87
CA THR A 14 -8.10 -3.94 5.19
C THR A 14 -7.34 -3.06 6.16
N ALA A 15 -6.23 -2.48 5.71
CA ALA A 15 -5.51 -1.46 6.44
C ALA A 15 -5.60 -0.13 5.68
N SER A 16 -5.96 0.94 6.41
CA SER A 16 -6.10 2.28 5.85
C SER A 16 -5.04 3.20 6.42
N MET A 17 -4.45 4.04 5.57
CA MET A 17 -3.52 5.08 5.97
C MET A 17 -3.78 6.40 5.24
N PRO A 18 -3.74 7.54 5.93
CA PRO A 18 -3.64 8.85 5.26
C PRO A 18 -2.32 8.91 4.48
N ILE A 19 -2.41 9.22 3.18
CA ILE A 19 -1.25 9.39 2.30
C ILE A 19 -0.98 10.87 2.04
N LEU A 20 0.31 11.22 1.94
CA LEU A 20 0.76 12.43 1.27
C LEU A 20 0.96 12.11 -0.24
N PRO A 21 0.15 12.66 -1.15
CA PRO A 21 0.15 12.31 -2.58
C PRO A 21 1.46 12.67 -3.33
N ASN A 22 2.37 13.42 -2.70
CA ASN A 22 3.59 13.92 -3.35
C ASN A 22 4.73 12.87 -3.46
N GLU A 23 4.60 11.67 -2.89
CA GLU A 23 5.65 10.64 -2.90
C GLU A 23 5.33 9.43 -3.79
N PHE A 24 4.39 9.56 -4.72
CA PHE A 24 4.03 8.44 -5.57
C PHE A 24 5.13 8.13 -6.59
N ASP A 25 5.98 7.16 -6.26
CA ASP A 25 7.02 6.63 -7.15
C ASP A 25 6.35 5.96 -8.37
N GLY A 26 6.62 6.47 -9.57
CA GLY A 26 6.13 5.90 -10.83
C GLY A 26 6.50 4.43 -11.05
N ASN A 27 7.48 3.90 -10.31
CA ASN A 27 7.90 2.50 -10.34
C ASN A 27 7.23 1.62 -9.27
N MET A 28 6.24 2.12 -8.53
CA MET A 28 5.60 1.39 -7.42
C MET A 28 5.11 0.00 -7.84
N PHE A 29 4.45 -0.12 -9.01
CA PHE A 29 3.93 -1.40 -9.50
C PHE A 29 5.04 -2.43 -9.75
N LYS A 30 6.16 -2.01 -10.35
CA LYS A 30 7.31 -2.89 -10.60
C LYS A 30 7.99 -3.33 -9.29
N LYS A 31 8.08 -2.44 -8.30
CA LYS A 31 8.56 -2.77 -6.95
C LYS A 31 7.65 -3.79 -6.26
N LEU A 32 6.34 -3.64 -6.41
CA LEU A 32 5.35 -4.58 -5.87
C LEU A 32 5.46 -5.96 -6.53
N GLU A 33 5.54 -6.03 -7.86
CA GLU A 33 5.75 -7.28 -8.61
C GLU A 33 7.03 -7.99 -8.16
N THR A 34 8.12 -7.24 -8.04
CA THR A 34 9.41 -7.76 -7.54
C THR A 34 9.23 -8.34 -6.15
N ALA A 35 8.63 -7.57 -5.23
CA ALA A 35 8.41 -8.01 -3.84
C ALA A 35 7.53 -9.27 -3.76
N ILE A 36 6.53 -9.41 -4.63
CA ILE A 36 5.71 -10.63 -4.73
C ILE A 36 6.57 -11.82 -5.21
N SER A 37 7.37 -11.63 -6.27
CA SER A 37 8.22 -12.69 -6.83
C SER A 37 9.31 -13.18 -5.87
N THR A 38 9.78 -12.31 -4.98
CA THR A 38 10.85 -12.60 -4.00
C THR A 38 10.32 -12.90 -2.59
N ASP A 39 9.01 -13.08 -2.41
CA ASP A 39 8.34 -13.26 -1.10
C ASP A 39 8.77 -12.23 -0.03
N SER A 40 9.06 -11.01 -0.50
CA SER A 40 9.53 -9.92 0.32
C SER A 40 8.37 -9.19 1.00
N ASP A 41 8.71 -8.41 2.02
CA ASP A 41 7.72 -7.56 2.68
C ASP A 41 7.52 -6.27 1.89
N ILE A 42 6.28 -5.79 1.87
CA ILE A 42 5.97 -4.41 1.50
C ILE A 42 5.86 -3.58 2.78
N ILE A 43 6.32 -2.33 2.67
CA ILE A 43 6.16 -1.32 3.71
C ILE A 43 5.34 -0.19 3.11
N VAL A 44 4.14 0.04 3.65
CA VAL A 44 3.32 1.19 3.29
C VAL A 44 3.48 2.22 4.40
N TYR A 45 4.00 3.39 4.04
CA TYR A 45 4.21 4.50 4.97
C TYR A 45 2.99 5.42 4.97
N GLY A 46 2.53 5.82 6.15
CA GLY A 46 1.51 6.84 6.36
C GLY A 46 1.96 7.86 7.39
N THR A 47 1.22 8.95 7.56
CA THR A 47 1.62 10.03 8.49
C THR A 47 1.71 9.60 9.96
N ASN A 48 1.06 8.49 10.34
CA ASN A 48 1.01 7.97 11.71
C ASN A 48 1.70 6.61 11.89
N GLY A 49 2.52 6.16 10.93
CA GLY A 49 3.29 4.91 11.06
C GLY A 49 3.50 4.16 9.76
N GLN A 50 3.74 2.86 9.86
CA GLN A 50 3.96 1.99 8.71
C GLN A 50 3.18 0.66 8.83
N ILE A 51 2.69 0.15 7.71
CA ILE A 51 2.16 -1.21 7.59
C ILE A 51 3.26 -2.09 6.99
N VAL A 52 3.68 -3.12 7.72
CA VAL A 52 4.63 -4.13 7.23
C VAL A 52 3.89 -5.45 7.03
N ARG A 53 3.86 -5.93 5.79
CA ARG A 53 3.18 -7.19 5.41
C ARG A 53 3.90 -7.88 4.26
N LYS A 54 3.73 -9.20 4.16
CA LYS A 54 4.23 -9.98 3.02
C LYS A 54 3.53 -9.53 1.74
N ALA A 55 4.30 -9.26 0.68
CA ALA A 55 3.73 -8.79 -0.59
C ALA A 55 2.67 -9.76 -1.14
N ARG A 56 2.88 -11.07 -0.99
CA ARG A 56 1.93 -12.11 -1.44
C ARG A 56 0.58 -12.09 -0.72
N THR A 57 0.45 -11.45 0.44
CA THR A 57 -0.81 -11.37 1.19
C THR A 57 -1.66 -10.20 0.74
N VAL A 58 -1.11 -9.30 -0.09
CA VAL A 58 -1.84 -8.15 -0.65
C VAL A 58 -2.73 -8.65 -1.79
N HIS A 59 -3.96 -8.16 -1.81
CA HIS A 59 -4.91 -8.35 -2.90
C HIS A 59 -4.97 -7.10 -3.80
N SER A 60 -5.19 -5.93 -3.22
CA SER A 60 -5.25 -4.67 -3.95
C SER A 60 -4.78 -3.49 -3.08
N ILE A 61 -4.38 -2.39 -3.74
CA ILE A 61 -4.07 -1.11 -3.10
C ILE A 61 -4.94 -0.05 -3.80
N GLU A 62 -5.74 0.68 -3.03
CA GLU A 62 -6.67 1.70 -3.52
C GLU A 62 -6.27 3.10 -3.02
N PHE A 63 -6.40 4.10 -3.89
CA PHE A 63 -6.20 5.51 -3.56
C PHE A 63 -7.55 6.22 -3.56
N VAL A 64 -8.01 6.62 -2.38
CA VAL A 64 -9.32 7.23 -2.17
C VAL A 64 -9.16 8.72 -1.97
N ILE A 65 -9.81 9.52 -2.83
CA ILE A 65 -9.92 10.98 -2.68
C ILE A 65 -11.05 11.26 -1.70
N LYS A 66 -10.74 11.83 -0.53
CA LYS A 66 -11.73 12.32 0.43
C LYS A 66 -12.05 13.78 0.13
N GLY A 67 -13.34 14.03 -0.15
CA GLY A 67 -13.92 15.35 -0.39
C GLY A 67 -14.37 16.04 0.88
#